data_AF-A0A0C2DIN4-F1
#
_entry.id   AF-A0A0C2DIN4-F1
#
_cell.length_a   1.000
_cell.length_b   1.000
_cell.length_c   1.000
_cell.angle_alpha   90.00
_cell.angle_beta   90.00
_cell.angle_gamma   90.00
#
_symmetry.space_group_name_H-M   'P 1'
#
loop_
_entity.id
_entity.type
_entity.pdbx_description
1 polymer ?
#
loop_
_entity_poly.entity_id
_entity_poly.type
_entity_poly.pdbx_seq_one_letter_code
_entity_poly.pdbx_strand_id
1 'polypeptide(L)'
;MSTDDDLDDARWLVIAEALELRDFDRASAVIDELAKQLGEQHPQVLYERAVVAWEREGPESGIAILDQLLRLDPNHADAHYLRALACEEADDREGMIIHFLECLRLDTLADADQDERFRKQDLDFIETTAEYFMTRIPDEFREHLRDVPIVLEPRPHPDIVREGFDPRALGLFEGLEQGRLAAGELAQAPTRIVLFYANLLDDAPDNESLLDEIEITLLHEIGHFFGLDEDDVERLGLE
;
A
#
# COMPACT_ATOMS: atom_id res chain seq x y z
N MET A 1 27.77 7.11 9.95
CA MET A 1 27.25 8.37 9.37
C MET A 1 25.76 8.18 9.27
N SER A 2 24.99 9.17 9.70
CA SER A 2 23.53 9.08 9.77
C SER A 2 22.98 8.91 8.36
N THR A 3 22.22 7.84 8.09
CA THR A 3 21.56 7.59 6.80
C THR A 3 20.50 8.63 6.47
N ASP A 4 19.97 9.33 7.48
CA ASP A 4 18.94 10.38 7.29
C ASP A 4 19.45 11.63 6.55
N ASP A 5 20.72 12.01 6.72
CA ASP A 5 21.27 13.24 6.12
C ASP A 5 21.44 13.08 4.59
N ASP A 6 21.47 11.84 4.09
CA ASP A 6 21.60 11.50 2.68
C ASP A 6 20.24 11.48 1.94
N LEU A 7 19.11 11.39 2.67
CA LEU A 7 17.73 11.40 2.12
C LEU A 7 17.13 12.82 2.02
N ASP A 8 17.71 13.81 2.68
CA ASP A 8 17.29 15.22 2.59
C ASP A 8 17.78 15.93 1.29
N ASP A 9 18.34 15.19 0.34
CA ASP A 9 18.76 15.74 -0.95
C ASP A 9 17.55 16.00 -1.86
N ALA A 10 17.36 17.26 -2.24
CA ALA A 10 16.26 17.68 -3.13
C ALA A 10 16.22 16.94 -4.48
N ARG A 11 17.31 16.28 -4.88
CA ARG A 11 17.34 15.45 -6.08
C ARG A 11 16.48 14.20 -5.98
N TRP A 12 16.18 13.68 -4.80
CA TRP A 12 15.21 12.58 -4.64
C TRP A 12 13.81 13.01 -5.08
N LEU A 13 13.39 14.22 -4.73
CA LEU A 13 12.12 14.78 -5.21
C LEU A 13 12.12 14.97 -6.74
N VAL A 14 13.27 15.34 -7.32
CA VAL A 14 13.40 15.45 -8.79
C VAL A 14 13.26 14.09 -9.47
N ILE A 15 13.73 13.02 -8.84
CA ILE A 15 13.57 11.65 -9.34
C ILE A 15 12.08 11.27 -9.30
N ALA A 16 11.40 11.50 -8.17
CA ALA A 16 9.96 11.26 -8.03
C ALA A 16 9.15 12.01 -9.10
N GLU A 17 9.37 13.31 -9.26
CA GLU A 17 8.70 14.13 -10.30
C GLU A 17 8.96 13.58 -11.72
N ALA A 18 10.21 13.15 -11.99
CA ALA A 18 10.55 12.60 -13.29
C ALA A 18 9.86 11.25 -13.56
N LEU A 19 9.72 10.41 -12.54
CA LEU A 19 9.00 9.13 -12.62
C LEU A 19 7.50 9.36 -12.89
N GLU A 20 6.86 10.29 -12.17
CA GLU A 20 5.47 10.69 -12.40
C GLU A 20 5.22 11.16 -13.85
N LEU A 21 6.16 11.96 -14.38
CA LEU A 21 6.12 12.45 -15.76
C LEU A 21 6.58 11.41 -16.79
N ARG A 22 6.95 10.20 -16.36
CA ARG A 22 7.54 9.12 -17.19
C ARG A 22 8.80 9.56 -17.95
N ASP A 23 9.53 10.54 -17.43
CA ASP A 23 10.84 10.99 -17.93
C ASP A 23 11.98 10.17 -17.31
N PHE A 24 12.04 8.90 -17.70
CA PHE A 24 12.99 7.93 -17.16
C PHE A 24 14.46 8.28 -17.43
N ASP A 25 14.73 9.02 -18.51
CA ASP A 25 16.07 9.47 -18.85
C ASP A 25 16.51 10.59 -17.89
N ARG A 26 15.61 11.53 -17.54
CA ARG A 26 15.88 12.53 -16.48
C ARG A 26 16.08 11.87 -15.13
N ALA A 27 15.21 10.94 -14.73
CA ALA A 27 15.36 10.20 -13.47
C ALA A 27 16.73 9.50 -13.41
N SER A 28 17.09 8.74 -14.45
CA SER A 28 18.37 8.03 -14.54
C SER A 28 19.57 8.97 -14.43
N ALA A 29 19.53 10.12 -15.10
CA ALA A 29 20.63 11.08 -15.06
C ALA A 29 20.87 11.63 -13.64
N VAL A 30 19.79 11.94 -12.91
CA VAL A 30 19.87 12.44 -11.53
C VAL A 30 20.36 11.35 -10.59
N ILE A 31 19.88 10.11 -10.75
CA ILE A 31 20.35 8.95 -9.99
C ILE A 31 21.85 8.72 -10.20
N ASP A 32 22.35 8.83 -11.44
CA ASP A 32 23.78 8.68 -11.73
C ASP A 32 24.65 9.79 -11.12
N GLU A 33 24.11 10.99 -10.94
CA GLU A 33 24.81 12.06 -10.22
C GLU A 33 24.88 11.79 -8.71
N LEU A 34 23.79 11.28 -8.13
CA LEU A 34 23.76 10.84 -6.73
C LEU A 34 24.68 9.64 -6.50
N ALA A 35 24.67 8.67 -7.40
CA ALA A 35 25.55 7.49 -7.35
C ALA A 35 27.04 7.85 -7.33
N LYS A 36 27.45 8.91 -8.04
CA LYS A 36 28.85 9.41 -8.00
C LYS A 36 29.23 9.99 -6.63
N GLN A 37 28.26 10.47 -5.86
CA GLN A 37 28.50 11.11 -4.57
C GLN A 37 28.36 10.12 -3.41
N LEU A 38 27.27 9.36 -3.40
CA LEU A 38 26.91 8.41 -2.34
C LEU A 38 27.51 7.01 -2.58
N GLY A 39 27.79 6.68 -3.84
CA GLY A 39 28.32 5.38 -4.28
C GLY A 39 27.28 4.55 -5.04
N GLU A 40 27.76 3.76 -6.01
CA GLU A 40 26.94 2.89 -6.87
C GLU A 40 26.17 1.79 -6.13
N GLN A 41 26.55 1.51 -4.88
CA GLN A 41 25.94 0.49 -4.02
C GLN A 41 25.14 1.10 -2.86
N HIS A 42 24.91 2.41 -2.87
CA HIS A 42 24.06 3.06 -1.87
C HIS A 42 22.63 2.50 -1.97
N PRO A 43 21.99 2.07 -0.86
CA PRO A 43 20.67 1.43 -0.89
C PRO A 43 19.61 2.25 -1.64
N GLN A 44 19.46 3.55 -1.33
CA GLN A 44 18.50 4.40 -2.04
C GLN A 44 18.81 4.50 -3.54
N VAL A 45 20.09 4.57 -3.94
CA VAL A 45 20.45 4.63 -5.36
C VAL A 45 20.04 3.35 -6.07
N LEU A 46 20.24 2.19 -5.43
CA LEU A 46 19.80 0.91 -5.98
C LEU A 46 18.27 0.82 -6.05
N TYR A 47 17.57 1.34 -5.04
CA TYR A 47 16.11 1.36 -5.01
C TYR A 47 15.56 2.17 -6.19
N GLU A 48 16.01 3.41 -6.35
CA GLU A 48 15.57 4.27 -7.46
C GLU A 48 15.90 3.68 -8.83
N ARG A 49 17.06 2.99 -8.98
CA ARG A 49 17.39 2.27 -10.22
C ARG A 49 16.44 1.11 -10.48
N ALA A 50 16.04 0.37 -9.44
CA ALA A 50 15.07 -0.70 -9.59
C ALA A 50 13.70 -0.16 -10.00
N VAL A 51 13.26 0.96 -9.43
CA VAL A 51 12.01 1.64 -9.79
C VAL A 51 12.05 2.13 -11.24
N VAL A 52 13.13 2.79 -11.68
CA VAL A 52 13.27 3.22 -13.07
C VAL A 52 13.29 2.03 -14.04
N ALA A 53 13.98 0.94 -13.70
CA ALA A 53 14.01 -0.26 -14.52
C ALA A 53 12.59 -0.84 -14.66
N TRP A 54 11.89 -0.99 -13.54
CA TRP A 54 10.50 -1.44 -13.49
C TRP A 54 9.61 -0.64 -14.43
N GLU A 55 9.56 0.68 -14.24
CA GLU A 55 8.65 1.56 -14.99
C GLU A 55 8.94 1.59 -16.50
N ARG A 56 10.19 1.31 -16.88
CA ARG A 56 10.66 1.34 -18.26
C ARG A 56 10.49 0.01 -18.98
N GLU A 57 10.77 -1.11 -18.31
CA GLU A 57 10.96 -2.43 -18.92
C GLU A 57 10.05 -3.52 -18.33
N GLY A 58 9.36 -3.24 -17.23
CA GLY A 58 8.46 -4.16 -16.53
C GLY A 58 9.02 -4.67 -15.20
N PRO A 59 8.18 -5.25 -14.33
CA PRO A 59 8.51 -5.61 -12.95
C PRO A 59 9.75 -6.49 -12.79
N GLU A 60 9.96 -7.44 -13.69
CA GLU A 60 11.05 -8.41 -13.59
C GLU A 60 12.43 -7.79 -13.82
N SER A 61 12.50 -6.64 -14.49
CA SER A 61 13.76 -5.93 -14.76
C SER A 61 14.44 -5.40 -13.50
N GLY A 62 13.65 -5.07 -12.45
CA GLY A 62 14.14 -4.60 -11.17
C GLY A 62 14.68 -5.70 -10.25
N ILE A 63 14.32 -6.97 -10.48
CA ILE A 63 14.61 -8.09 -9.56
C ILE A 63 16.09 -8.20 -9.20
N ALA A 64 16.98 -8.15 -10.19
CA ALA A 64 18.42 -8.32 -9.93
C ALA A 64 19.01 -7.17 -9.10
N ILE A 65 18.47 -5.96 -9.27
CA ILE A 65 18.87 -4.75 -8.53
C ILE A 65 18.32 -4.81 -7.10
N LEU A 66 17.06 -5.22 -6.94
CA LEU A 66 16.42 -5.43 -5.64
C LEU A 66 17.12 -6.53 -4.84
N ASP A 67 17.46 -7.65 -5.46
CA ASP A 67 18.23 -8.71 -4.82
C ASP A 67 19.61 -8.22 -4.36
N GLN A 68 20.23 -7.29 -5.10
CA GLN A 68 21.47 -6.66 -4.68
C GLN A 68 21.26 -5.71 -3.50
N LEU A 69 20.23 -4.88 -3.56
CA LEU A 69 19.87 -3.97 -2.48
C LEU A 69 19.61 -4.74 -1.19
N LEU A 70 18.76 -5.76 -1.23
CA LEU A 70 18.37 -6.56 -0.06
C LEU A 70 19.51 -7.38 0.54
N ARG A 71 20.58 -7.65 -0.22
CA ARG A 71 21.83 -8.22 0.34
C ARG A 71 22.63 -7.20 1.14
N LEU A 72 22.54 -5.91 0.80
CA LEU A 72 23.26 -4.82 1.45
C LEU A 72 22.46 -4.26 2.63
N ASP A 73 21.16 -4.11 2.43
CA ASP A 73 20.20 -3.67 3.43
C ASP A 73 18.99 -4.61 3.47
N PRO A 74 19.05 -5.68 4.28
CA PRO A 74 17.94 -6.62 4.45
C PRO A 74 16.71 -6.04 5.15
N ASN A 75 16.78 -4.81 5.69
CA ASN A 75 15.66 -4.19 6.41
C ASN A 75 14.97 -3.09 5.59
N HIS A 76 15.21 -3.03 4.29
CA HIS A 76 14.59 -2.02 3.42
C HIS A 76 13.18 -2.43 3.02
N ALA A 77 12.18 -1.88 3.72
CA ALA A 77 10.76 -2.26 3.55
C ALA A 77 10.28 -2.09 2.10
N ASP A 78 10.54 -0.94 1.48
CA ASP A 78 10.08 -0.66 0.11
C ASP A 78 10.71 -1.60 -0.94
N ALA A 79 11.95 -2.03 -0.72
CA ALA A 79 12.60 -2.99 -1.61
C ALA A 79 12.01 -4.40 -1.45
N HIS A 80 11.61 -4.78 -0.23
CA HIS A 80 10.82 -6.00 -0.02
C HIS A 80 9.46 -5.89 -0.72
N TYR A 81 8.76 -4.78 -0.56
CA TYR A 81 7.47 -4.55 -1.21
C TYR A 81 7.57 -4.66 -2.74
N LEU A 82 8.47 -3.89 -3.36
CA LEU A 82 8.66 -3.91 -4.81
C LEU A 82 9.11 -5.30 -5.28
N ARG A 83 9.96 -6.00 -4.52
CA ARG A 83 10.38 -7.36 -4.89
C ARG A 83 9.25 -8.38 -4.87
N ALA A 84 8.28 -8.22 -3.97
CA ALA A 84 7.09 -9.05 -3.89
C ALA A 84 6.17 -8.82 -5.09
N LEU A 85 5.92 -7.56 -5.46
CA LEU A 85 5.15 -7.22 -6.65
C LEU A 85 5.82 -7.78 -7.93
N ALA A 86 7.15 -7.73 -8.02
CA ALA A 86 7.87 -8.35 -9.15
C ALA A 86 7.74 -9.88 -9.16
N CYS A 87 7.63 -10.52 -7.99
CA CYS A 87 7.32 -11.95 -7.90
C CYS A 87 5.90 -12.25 -8.35
N GLU A 88 4.92 -11.40 -8.03
CA GLU A 88 3.54 -11.57 -8.46
C GLU A 88 3.41 -11.56 -9.99
N GLU A 89 4.01 -10.57 -10.66
CA GLU A 89 4.03 -10.51 -12.13
C GLU A 89 4.71 -11.76 -12.74
N ALA A 90 5.74 -12.27 -12.07
CA ALA A 90 6.46 -13.47 -12.48
C ALA A 90 5.74 -14.80 -12.13
N ASP A 91 4.52 -14.75 -11.57
CA ASP A 91 3.76 -15.91 -11.06
C ASP A 91 4.53 -16.72 -9.98
N ASP A 92 5.45 -16.06 -9.26
CA ASP A 92 6.21 -16.61 -8.14
C ASP A 92 5.51 -16.30 -6.82
N ARG A 93 4.43 -17.04 -6.55
CA ARG A 93 3.62 -16.87 -5.33
C ARG A 93 4.41 -17.09 -4.03
N GLU A 94 5.39 -17.99 -4.02
CA GLU A 94 6.20 -18.24 -2.83
C GLU A 94 7.11 -17.03 -2.52
N GLY A 95 7.81 -16.52 -3.54
CA GLY A 95 8.63 -15.32 -3.40
C GLY A 95 7.80 -14.09 -3.01
N MET A 96 6.62 -13.91 -3.61
CA MET A 96 5.69 -12.83 -3.28
C MET A 96 5.33 -12.83 -1.79
N ILE A 97 4.87 -13.98 -1.25
CA ILE A 97 4.49 -14.11 0.16
C ILE A 97 5.68 -13.84 1.09
N ILE A 98 6.88 -14.36 0.76
CA ILE A 98 8.08 -14.14 1.57
C ILE A 98 8.39 -12.64 1.69
N HIS A 99 8.38 -11.93 0.57
CA HIS A 99 8.74 -10.52 0.55
C HIS A 99 7.64 -9.63 1.13
N PHE A 100 6.35 -9.93 0.91
CA PHE A 100 5.24 -9.23 1.57
C PHE A 100 5.25 -9.39 3.09
N LEU A 101 5.50 -10.59 3.61
CA LEU A 101 5.58 -10.78 5.06
C LEU A 101 6.73 -9.99 5.69
N GLU A 102 7.86 -9.88 4.99
CA GLU A 102 8.99 -9.10 5.47
C GLU A 102 8.72 -7.59 5.39
N CYS A 103 8.07 -7.11 4.33
CA CYS A 103 7.54 -5.75 4.25
C CYS A 103 6.63 -5.43 5.44
N LEU A 104 5.60 -6.26 5.68
CA LEU A 104 4.68 -6.11 6.80
C LEU A 104 5.42 -6.05 8.14
N ARG A 105 6.41 -6.93 8.34
CA ARG A 105 7.21 -6.98 9.56
C ARG A 105 7.99 -5.68 9.78
N LEU A 106 8.57 -5.14 8.72
CA LEU A 106 9.38 -3.91 8.78
C LEU A 106 8.50 -2.68 8.98
N ASP A 107 7.39 -2.57 8.26
CA ASP A 107 6.43 -1.47 8.41
C ASP A 107 5.82 -1.48 9.82
N THR A 108 5.44 -2.66 10.34
CA THR A 108 4.95 -2.81 11.73
C THR A 108 6.00 -2.42 12.76
N LEU A 109 7.28 -2.67 12.49
CA LEU A 109 8.37 -2.26 13.37
C LEU A 109 8.56 -0.74 13.34
N ALA A 110 8.48 -0.12 12.16
CA ALA A 110 8.54 1.33 12.00
C ALA A 110 7.34 2.05 12.66
N ASP A 111 6.16 1.44 12.62
CA ASP A 111 4.96 1.91 13.33
C ASP A 111 5.19 1.97 14.85
N ALA A 112 5.85 0.94 15.41
CA ALA A 112 6.08 0.83 16.84
C ALA A 112 7.16 1.77 17.40
N ASP A 113 8.08 2.26 16.55
CA ASP A 113 9.16 3.16 16.95
C ASP A 113 8.71 4.63 17.04
N GLN A 114 7.56 4.96 16.44
CA GLN A 114 7.07 6.33 16.36
C GLN A 114 5.93 6.59 17.36
N ASP A 115 6.31 6.95 18.60
CA ASP A 115 5.40 7.20 19.74
C ASP A 115 4.22 8.18 19.45
N GLU A 116 4.33 9.03 18.43
CA GLU A 116 3.31 10.04 18.06
C GLU A 116 2.71 9.87 16.64
N ARG A 117 3.04 8.82 15.90
CA ARG A 117 2.59 8.64 14.50
C ARG A 117 1.07 8.55 14.38
N PHE A 118 0.42 7.86 15.30
CA PHE A 118 -1.03 7.66 15.28
C PHE A 118 -1.71 8.52 16.33
N ARG A 119 -1.98 9.79 15.98
CA ARG A 119 -2.67 10.68 16.91
C ARG A 119 -4.15 10.30 16.92
N LYS A 120 -4.76 10.40 18.10
CA LYS A 120 -6.21 10.18 18.23
C LYS A 120 -7.02 11.03 17.25
N GLN A 121 -6.58 12.26 16.97
CA GLN A 121 -7.25 13.14 16.02
C GLN A 121 -7.28 12.57 14.59
N ASP A 122 -6.23 11.86 14.18
CA ASP A 122 -6.16 11.27 12.84
C ASP A 122 -7.14 10.09 12.75
N LEU A 123 -7.21 9.24 13.78
CA LEU A 123 -8.18 8.14 13.86
C LEU A 123 -9.63 8.64 13.92
N ASP A 124 -9.90 9.65 14.75
CA ASP A 124 -11.22 10.28 14.85
C ASP A 124 -11.62 10.91 13.49
N PHE A 125 -10.65 11.45 12.74
CA PHE A 125 -10.89 11.99 11.39
C PHE A 125 -11.24 10.87 10.41
N ILE A 126 -10.48 9.77 10.38
CA ILE A 126 -10.76 8.62 9.51
C ILE A 126 -12.16 8.07 9.77
N GLU A 127 -12.50 7.84 11.05
CA GLU A 127 -13.82 7.34 11.46
C GLU A 127 -14.95 8.29 11.01
N THR A 128 -14.82 9.58 11.30
CA THR A 128 -15.85 10.57 10.96
C THR A 128 -16.03 10.72 9.45
N THR A 129 -14.94 10.70 8.67
CA THR A 129 -14.98 10.79 7.21
C THR A 129 -15.64 9.55 6.62
N ALA A 130 -15.26 8.36 7.09
CA ALA A 130 -15.86 7.11 6.65
C ALA A 130 -17.37 7.05 6.96
N GLU A 131 -17.77 7.41 8.18
CA GLU A 131 -19.18 7.49 8.56
C GLU A 131 -19.96 8.48 7.68
N TYR A 132 -19.39 9.66 7.42
CA TYR A 132 -20.02 10.66 6.56
C TYR A 132 -20.20 10.16 5.13
N PHE A 133 -19.16 9.54 4.55
CA PHE A 133 -19.22 8.92 3.23
C PHE A 133 -20.37 7.92 3.12
N MET A 134 -20.54 7.03 4.10
CA MET A 134 -21.62 6.04 4.13
C MET A 134 -23.03 6.65 4.10
N THR A 135 -23.20 7.90 4.58
CA THR A 135 -24.48 8.61 4.49
C THR A 135 -24.79 9.11 3.08
N ARG A 136 -23.76 9.30 2.24
CA ARG A 136 -23.87 9.87 0.88
C ARG A 136 -24.02 8.81 -0.20
N ILE A 137 -23.62 7.57 0.07
CA ILE A 137 -23.77 6.45 -0.87
C ILE A 137 -25.25 6.31 -1.28
N PRO A 138 -25.58 5.96 -2.55
CA PRO A 138 -26.95 5.77 -2.99
C PRO A 138 -27.75 4.79 -2.10
N ASP A 139 -29.05 5.07 -1.95
CA ASP A 139 -29.95 4.32 -1.05
C ASP A 139 -29.91 2.80 -1.32
N GLU A 140 -29.77 2.39 -2.59
CA GLU A 140 -29.75 0.99 -3.00
C GLU A 140 -28.58 0.19 -2.42
N PHE A 141 -27.41 0.80 -2.21
CA PHE A 141 -26.27 0.16 -1.56
C PHE A 141 -26.31 0.34 -0.04
N ARG A 142 -26.80 1.50 0.43
CA ARG A 142 -26.88 1.81 1.86
C ARG A 142 -27.75 0.81 2.64
N GLU A 143 -28.80 0.26 2.02
CA GLU A 143 -29.62 -0.78 2.67
C GLU A 143 -28.83 -2.07 2.92
N HIS A 144 -27.94 -2.45 2.01
CA HIS A 144 -27.12 -3.66 2.10
C HIS A 144 -25.94 -3.50 3.07
N LEU A 145 -25.45 -2.27 3.24
CA LEU A 145 -24.32 -1.95 4.13
C LEU A 145 -24.75 -1.50 5.54
N ARG A 146 -26.06 -1.43 5.82
CA ARG A 146 -26.61 -0.87 7.07
C ARG A 146 -26.03 -1.48 8.35
N ASP A 147 -25.76 -2.79 8.33
CA ASP A 147 -25.25 -3.53 9.49
C ASP A 147 -23.78 -3.96 9.29
N VAL A 148 -23.07 -3.38 8.32
CA VAL A 148 -21.65 -3.65 8.05
C VAL A 148 -20.81 -2.62 8.80
N PRO A 149 -20.16 -2.98 9.93
CA PRO A 149 -19.28 -2.07 10.63
C PRO A 149 -18.04 -1.71 9.79
N ILE A 150 -17.60 -0.47 9.93
CA ILE A 150 -16.27 -0.03 9.51
C ILE A 150 -15.35 -0.18 10.72
N VAL A 151 -14.23 -0.87 10.54
CA VAL A 151 -13.27 -1.19 11.60
C VAL A 151 -11.91 -0.62 11.20
N LEU A 152 -11.26 0.05 12.14
CA LEU A 152 -9.88 0.52 11.95
C LEU A 152 -8.91 -0.52 12.50
N GLU A 153 -8.01 -1.01 11.67
CA GLU A 153 -6.86 -1.83 12.07
C GLU A 153 -5.57 -1.14 11.60
N PRO A 154 -4.42 -1.29 12.29
CA PRO A 154 -3.20 -0.62 11.86
C PRO A 154 -2.72 -1.10 10.49
N ARG A 155 -2.58 -2.43 10.35
CA ARG A 155 -2.03 -3.11 9.18
C ARG A 155 -2.78 -4.42 8.97
N PRO A 156 -2.74 -5.00 7.76
CA PRO A 156 -3.28 -6.33 7.47
C PRO A 156 -2.72 -7.42 8.40
N HIS A 157 -3.56 -8.39 8.78
CA HIS A 157 -3.12 -9.51 9.61
C HIS A 157 -2.16 -10.42 8.81
N PRO A 158 -1.07 -10.96 9.41
CA PRO A 158 -0.13 -11.82 8.70
C PRO A 158 -0.74 -13.07 8.05
N ASP A 159 -1.90 -13.54 8.55
CA ASP A 159 -2.58 -14.71 7.98
C ASP A 159 -3.17 -14.42 6.60
N ILE A 160 -3.81 -13.26 6.40
CA ILE A 160 -4.32 -12.87 5.08
C ILE A 160 -3.18 -12.55 4.11
N VAL A 161 -2.06 -12.01 4.61
CA VAL A 161 -0.86 -11.79 3.78
C VAL A 161 -0.23 -13.11 3.32
N ARG A 162 -0.29 -14.18 4.12
CA ARG A 162 0.09 -15.54 3.68
C ARG A 162 -0.82 -16.10 2.59
N GLU A 163 -2.05 -15.61 2.51
CA GLU A 163 -2.98 -15.92 1.43
C GLU A 163 -2.75 -15.06 0.18
N GLY A 164 -1.73 -14.20 0.20
CA GLY A 164 -1.35 -13.32 -0.90
C GLY A 164 -2.00 -11.94 -0.84
N PHE A 165 -2.65 -11.58 0.26
CA PHE A 165 -3.15 -10.23 0.46
C PHE A 165 -1.99 -9.23 0.56
N ASP A 166 -2.12 -8.11 -0.11
CA ASP A 166 -1.12 -7.04 -0.10
C ASP A 166 -1.01 -6.41 1.31
N PRO A 167 0.18 -6.39 1.94
CA PRO A 167 0.38 -5.79 3.26
C PRO A 167 0.19 -4.27 3.31
N ARG A 168 0.25 -3.56 2.17
CA ARG A 168 0.09 -2.11 2.05
C ARG A 168 -1.27 -1.68 1.47
N ALA A 169 -2.18 -2.63 1.21
CA ALA A 169 -3.57 -2.32 0.84
C ALA A 169 -4.23 -1.38 1.86
N LEU A 170 -5.02 -0.42 1.40
CA LEU A 170 -5.60 0.63 2.25
C LEU A 170 -6.91 0.20 2.94
N GLY A 171 -7.64 -0.71 2.30
CA GLY A 171 -8.89 -1.25 2.79
C GLY A 171 -9.01 -2.76 2.55
N LEU A 172 -10.02 -3.35 3.18
CA LEU A 172 -10.47 -4.71 2.89
C LEU A 172 -11.96 -4.84 3.23
N PHE A 173 -12.77 -5.21 2.24
CA PHE A 173 -14.11 -5.70 2.47
C PHE A 173 -14.08 -7.19 2.87
N GLU A 174 -14.20 -7.48 4.17
CA GLU A 174 -14.36 -8.85 4.65
C GLU A 174 -15.84 -9.23 4.62
N GLY A 175 -16.27 -9.90 3.56
CA GLY A 175 -17.62 -10.45 3.40
C GLY A 175 -17.58 -11.95 3.17
N LEU A 176 -18.58 -12.68 3.70
CA LEU A 176 -18.76 -14.11 3.46
C LEU A 176 -19.12 -14.39 1.99
N GLU A 177 -18.16 -14.29 1.08
CA GLU A 177 -18.22 -14.89 -0.24
C GLU A 177 -17.98 -16.41 -0.10
N GLN A 178 -19.06 -17.17 0.11
CA GLN A 178 -19.22 -18.57 -0.31
C GLN A 178 -18.12 -19.58 0.07
N GLY A 179 -17.40 -19.36 1.18
CA GLY A 179 -16.51 -20.35 1.78
C GLY A 179 -17.28 -21.49 2.45
N ARG A 180 -17.52 -22.60 1.74
CA ARG A 180 -18.00 -23.85 2.33
C ARG A 180 -16.91 -24.41 3.25
N LEU A 181 -16.95 -24.09 4.54
CA LEU A 181 -16.01 -24.66 5.51
C LEU A 181 -16.25 -26.16 5.65
N ALA A 182 -15.18 -26.95 5.45
CA ALA A 182 -15.11 -28.31 5.93
C ALA A 182 -15.16 -28.28 7.47
N ALA A 183 -15.99 -29.16 8.04
CA ALA A 183 -16.12 -29.40 9.48
C ALA A 183 -16.90 -28.36 10.32
N GLY A 184 -18.19 -28.18 10.01
CA GLY A 184 -19.28 -28.25 11.01
C GLY A 184 -19.39 -27.22 12.16
N GLU A 185 -18.45 -26.30 12.34
CA GLU A 185 -18.51 -25.24 13.35
C GLU A 185 -18.60 -23.86 12.67
N LEU A 186 -19.74 -23.19 12.86
CA LEU A 186 -20.01 -21.85 12.35
C LEU A 186 -19.49 -20.81 13.36
N ALA A 187 -18.23 -20.41 13.24
CA ALA A 187 -17.83 -19.07 13.63
C ALA A 187 -18.09 -18.17 12.43
N GLN A 188 -19.30 -17.62 12.32
CA GLN A 188 -19.61 -16.60 11.33
C GLN A 188 -18.91 -15.32 11.78
N ALA A 189 -17.76 -14.99 11.17
CA ALA A 189 -17.23 -13.64 11.28
C ALA A 189 -18.25 -12.68 10.64
N PRO A 190 -18.62 -11.57 11.31
CA PRO A 190 -19.53 -10.60 10.73
C PRO A 190 -18.88 -9.94 9.51
N THR A 191 -19.67 -9.66 8.48
CA THR A 191 -19.24 -8.83 7.35
C THR A 191 -18.76 -7.49 7.88
N ARG A 192 -17.57 -7.03 7.50
CA ARG A 192 -17.00 -5.75 7.92
C ARG A 192 -16.17 -5.11 6.81
N ILE A 193 -16.05 -3.79 6.85
CA ILE A 193 -15.07 -3.05 6.06
C ILE A 193 -13.92 -2.73 7.02
N VAL A 194 -12.70 -3.14 6.68
CA VAL A 194 -11.50 -2.80 7.44
C VAL A 194 -10.78 -1.68 6.70
N LEU A 195 -10.44 -0.60 7.40
CA LEU A 195 -9.53 0.42 6.90
C LEU A 195 -8.20 0.29 7.65
N PHE A 196 -7.11 0.16 6.90
CA PHE A 196 -5.78 0.02 7.46
C PHE A 196 -5.16 1.38 7.72
N TYR A 197 -5.40 1.93 8.91
CA TYR A 197 -5.10 3.34 9.20
C TYR A 197 -3.61 3.68 9.11
N ALA A 198 -2.70 2.73 9.35
CA ALA A 198 -1.28 3.01 9.19
C ALA A 198 -0.90 3.09 7.71
N ASN A 199 -1.51 2.27 6.84
CA ASN A 199 -1.33 2.36 5.39
C ASN A 199 -1.90 3.66 4.84
N LEU A 200 -3.12 4.05 5.27
CA LEU A 200 -3.75 5.31 4.86
C LEU A 200 -2.89 6.53 5.22
N LEU A 201 -2.31 6.56 6.42
CA LEU A 201 -1.46 7.67 6.87
C LEU A 201 -0.08 7.71 6.19
N ASP A 202 0.36 6.59 5.63
CA ASP A 202 1.60 6.52 4.84
C ASP A 202 1.41 7.11 3.45
N ASP A 203 0.26 6.83 2.85
CA ASP A 203 -0.06 7.27 1.49
C ASP A 203 -0.60 8.72 1.47
N ALA A 204 -1.35 9.09 2.51
CA ALA A 204 -2.02 10.38 2.63
C ALA A 204 -1.69 11.07 3.98
N PRO A 205 -0.57 11.81 4.06
CA PRO A 205 -0.05 12.35 5.33
C PRO A 205 -0.77 13.61 5.82
N ASP A 206 -1.65 14.22 5.01
CA ASP A 206 -2.39 15.43 5.34
C ASP A 206 -3.91 15.23 5.19
N ASN A 207 -4.70 16.08 5.85
CA ASN A 207 -6.16 15.89 5.91
C ASN A 207 -6.87 16.04 4.55
N GLU A 208 -6.29 16.77 3.59
CA GLU A 208 -6.90 16.94 2.27
C GLU A 208 -6.72 15.65 1.47
N SER A 209 -5.48 15.16 1.35
CA SER A 209 -5.19 13.87 0.71
C SER A 209 -5.88 12.71 1.41
N LEU A 210 -5.91 12.71 2.75
CA LEU A 210 -6.51 11.61 3.53
C LEU A 210 -8.03 11.53 3.36
N LEU A 211 -8.71 12.66 3.17
CA LEU A 211 -10.14 12.65 2.89
C LEU A 211 -10.41 11.92 1.57
N ASP A 212 -9.72 12.32 0.51
CA ASP A 212 -9.90 11.76 -0.82
C ASP A 212 -9.55 10.26 -0.80
N GLU A 213 -8.46 9.88 -0.14
CA GLU A 213 -8.01 8.49 -0.07
C GLU A 213 -9.00 7.58 0.68
N ILE A 214 -9.63 8.07 1.75
CA ILE A 214 -10.68 7.32 2.46
C ILE A 214 -11.90 7.11 1.55
N GLU A 215 -12.35 8.16 0.85
CA GLU A 215 -13.52 8.05 -0.03
C GLU A 215 -13.24 7.08 -1.20
N ILE A 216 -12.06 7.17 -1.82
CA ILE A 216 -11.60 6.27 -2.89
C ILE A 216 -11.52 4.83 -2.38
N THR A 217 -10.86 4.61 -1.24
CA THR A 217 -10.71 3.28 -0.63
C THR A 217 -12.08 2.65 -0.35
N LEU A 218 -12.98 3.37 0.33
CA LEU A 218 -14.31 2.85 0.64
C LEU A 218 -15.12 2.53 -0.61
N LEU A 219 -15.01 3.39 -1.63
CA LEU A 219 -15.67 3.17 -2.90
C LEU A 219 -15.16 1.90 -3.60
N HIS A 220 -13.84 1.69 -3.64
CA HIS A 220 -13.24 0.48 -4.21
C HIS A 220 -13.69 -0.79 -3.48
N GLU A 221 -13.63 -0.79 -2.15
CA GLU A 221 -14.05 -1.93 -1.33
C GLU A 221 -15.53 -2.28 -1.53
N ILE A 222 -16.38 -1.25 -1.60
CA ILE A 222 -17.82 -1.42 -1.85
C ILE A 222 -18.07 -1.88 -3.28
N GLY A 223 -17.37 -1.30 -4.25
CA GLY A 223 -17.42 -1.70 -5.66
C GLY A 223 -17.12 -3.18 -5.83
N HIS A 224 -16.00 -3.64 -5.27
CA HIS A 224 -15.62 -5.05 -5.28
C HIS A 224 -16.67 -5.96 -4.64
N PHE A 225 -17.24 -5.56 -3.49
CA PHE A 225 -18.28 -6.34 -2.83
C PHE A 225 -19.56 -6.50 -3.67
N PHE A 226 -19.95 -5.46 -4.41
CA PHE A 226 -21.12 -5.52 -5.30
C PHE A 226 -20.81 -6.03 -6.71
N GLY A 227 -19.54 -6.35 -7.00
CA GLY A 227 -19.09 -6.79 -8.32
C GLY A 227 -19.23 -5.70 -9.40
N LEU A 228 -19.08 -4.44 -9.00
CA LEU A 228 -19.11 -3.27 -9.88
C LEU A 228 -17.75 -3.11 -10.59
N ASP A 229 -17.78 -2.65 -11.84
CA ASP A 229 -16.57 -2.20 -12.53
C ASP A 229 -16.28 -0.71 -12.26
N GLU A 230 -15.15 -0.20 -12.75
CA GLU A 230 -14.76 1.21 -12.57
C GLU A 230 -15.81 2.19 -13.12
N ASP A 231 -16.47 1.86 -14.22
CA ASP A 231 -17.53 2.67 -14.83
C ASP A 231 -18.80 2.70 -13.95
N ASP A 232 -19.16 1.56 -13.35
CA ASP A 232 -20.27 1.45 -12.41
C ASP A 232 -19.97 2.20 -11.12
N VAL A 233 -18.71 2.22 -10.70
CA VAL A 233 -18.19 2.96 -9.54
C VAL A 233 -18.24 4.48 -9.79
N GLU A 234 -17.82 4.97 -10.95
CA GLU A 234 -17.91 6.39 -11.34
C GLU A 234 -19.37 6.88 -11.30
N ARG A 235 -20.31 6.02 -11.70
CA ARG A 235 -21.76 6.29 -11.63
C ARG A 235 -22.33 6.38 -10.22
N LEU A 236 -21.60 5.95 -9.18
CA LEU A 236 -21.99 6.11 -7.77
C LEU A 236 -21.83 7.54 -7.25
N GLY A 237 -21.23 8.43 -8.05
CA GLY A 237 -21.32 9.87 -7.84
C GLY A 237 -20.16 10.48 -7.05
N LEU A 238 -18.93 10.05 -7.32
CA LEU A 238 -17.74 10.83 -6.98
C LEU A 238 -17.30 11.65 -8.21
N GLU A 239 -17.86 12.86 -8.33
CA GLU A 239 -17.25 14.02 -9.02
C GLU A 239 -16.71 14.99 -7.98
#